data_AF-A0A8S3FSB4-F1
#
_entry.id   AF-A0A8S3FSB4-F1
#
_cell.length_a   1.000
_cell.length_b   1.000
_cell.length_c   1.000
_cell.angle_alpha   90.00
_cell.angle_beta   90.00
_cell.angle_gamma   90.00
#
_symmetry.space_group_name_H-M   'P 1'
#
loop_
_entity.id
_entity.type
_entity.pdbx_description
1 polymer ?
#
loop_
_entity_poly.entity_id
_entity_poly.type
_entity_poly.pdbx_seq_one_letter_code
_entity_poly.pdbx_strand_id
1 'polypeptide(L)'
;EISTISEGTFKDLAILSHIALGGNPFYCDCHLAWLSSWIKADFVEPGIARCAAPSPMTNKLLLTSPISFFQCYNKSESDSYQEKCSSCLNNTNPCSNNGTCRLLPTGKYVCDCLPSFHGEHCEKLVDTCLDNPCRQQGTCHVLLNGRYQCNCLAGFTGRQCEINTDDCFSNNCQNNGTCIDKINDYSCLCLPLFT
;
A
#
# COMPACT_ATOMS: atom_id res chain seq x y z
N GLU A 1 21.46 -14.46 -23.29
CA GLU A 1 20.95 -13.90 -24.56
C GLU A 1 19.83 -12.93 -24.25
N ILE A 2 19.66 -11.83 -25.00
CA ILE A 2 18.65 -10.81 -24.72
C ILE A 2 17.35 -11.22 -25.41
N SER A 3 16.28 -11.45 -24.63
CA SER A 3 14.96 -11.83 -25.16
C SER A 3 13.92 -10.71 -25.08
N THR A 4 14.18 -9.63 -24.33
CA THR A 4 13.30 -8.46 -24.23
C THR A 4 14.10 -7.20 -23.92
N ILE A 5 13.55 -6.03 -24.23
CA ILE A 5 14.12 -4.70 -23.96
C ILE A 5 13.02 -3.84 -23.33
N SER A 6 13.34 -3.19 -22.22
CA SER A 6 12.39 -2.34 -21.49
C SER A 6 11.98 -1.11 -22.29
N GLU A 7 10.72 -0.73 -22.18
CA GLU A 7 10.19 0.47 -22.85
C GLU A 7 10.96 1.73 -22.47
N GLY A 8 11.26 2.56 -23.47
CA GLY A 8 12.00 3.81 -23.29
C GLY A 8 13.51 3.65 -23.12
N THR A 9 14.08 2.45 -23.29
CA THR A 9 15.55 2.23 -23.23
C THR A 9 16.34 3.17 -24.15
N PHE A 10 15.77 3.59 -25.29
CA PHE A 10 16.43 4.45 -26.27
C PHE A 10 15.91 5.90 -26.30
N LYS A 11 15.05 6.30 -25.34
CA LYS A 11 14.36 7.60 -25.36
C LYS A 11 15.31 8.82 -25.36
N ASP A 12 16.50 8.66 -24.79
CA ASP A 12 17.48 9.73 -24.65
C ASP A 12 18.47 9.79 -25.85
N LEU A 13 18.35 8.89 -26.83
CA LEU A 13 19.22 8.81 -28.00
C LEU A 13 18.66 9.60 -29.19
N ALA A 14 18.93 10.89 -29.24
CA ALA A 14 18.34 11.83 -30.20
C ALA A 14 18.73 11.64 -31.69
N ILE A 15 19.80 10.89 -31.99
CA ILE A 15 20.36 10.75 -33.36
C ILE A 15 20.56 9.29 -33.79
N LEU A 16 19.88 8.34 -33.13
CA LEU A 16 20.06 6.92 -33.40
C LEU A 16 19.45 6.55 -34.76
N SER A 17 20.28 6.09 -35.70
CA SER A 17 19.84 5.70 -37.06
C SER A 17 19.90 4.19 -37.32
N HIS A 18 20.78 3.47 -36.63
CA HIS A 18 20.97 2.04 -36.82
C HIS A 18 21.16 1.34 -35.47
N ILE A 19 20.62 0.14 -35.33
CA ILE A 19 20.81 -0.70 -34.14
C ILE A 19 20.91 -2.18 -34.54
N ALA A 20 22.00 -2.85 -34.16
CA ALA A 20 22.21 -4.24 -34.50
C ALA A 20 21.49 -5.16 -33.50
N LEU A 21 20.23 -5.52 -33.79
CA LEU A 21 19.42 -6.40 -32.94
C LEU A 21 19.34 -7.84 -33.46
N GLY A 22 19.84 -8.11 -34.66
CA GLY A 22 19.86 -9.45 -35.27
C GLY A 22 20.55 -10.50 -34.39
N GLY A 23 20.04 -11.73 -34.42
CA GLY A 23 20.59 -12.87 -33.68
C GLY A 23 20.12 -13.00 -32.22
N ASN A 24 19.36 -12.02 -31.69
CA ASN A 24 18.79 -12.10 -30.35
C ASN A 24 17.45 -12.87 -30.34
N PRO A 25 17.21 -13.76 -29.36
CA PRO A 25 16.00 -14.58 -29.29
C PRO A 25 14.81 -13.79 -28.70
N PHE A 26 14.29 -12.80 -29.43
CA PHE A 26 13.25 -11.92 -28.92
C PHE A 26 11.92 -12.63 -28.64
N TYR A 27 11.34 -12.32 -27.49
CA TYR A 27 9.98 -12.67 -27.12
C TYR A 27 9.05 -11.50 -27.46
N CYS A 28 8.38 -11.60 -28.59
CA CYS A 28 7.57 -10.54 -29.18
C CYS A 28 6.11 -10.58 -28.70
N ASP A 29 5.89 -10.38 -27.42
CA ASP A 29 4.56 -10.19 -26.83
C ASP A 29 4.19 -8.71 -26.72
N CYS A 30 3.14 -8.39 -25.96
CA CYS A 30 2.72 -7.00 -25.80
C CYS A 30 3.78 -6.10 -25.14
N HIS A 31 4.74 -6.65 -24.38
CA HIS A 31 5.81 -5.87 -23.74
C HIS A 31 6.90 -5.44 -24.71
N LEU A 32 7.10 -6.14 -25.83
CA LEU A 32 8.06 -5.76 -26.87
C LEU A 32 7.41 -4.97 -28.02
N ALA A 33 6.09 -4.73 -27.94
CA ALA A 33 5.34 -3.99 -28.95
C ALA A 33 5.91 -2.58 -29.18
N TRP A 34 6.35 -1.91 -28.11
CA TRP A 34 6.93 -0.56 -28.18
C TRP A 34 8.15 -0.54 -29.10
N LEU A 35 9.01 -1.55 -29.04
CA LEU A 35 10.25 -1.61 -29.83
C LEU A 35 9.94 -1.71 -31.31
N SER A 36 8.96 -2.55 -31.68
CA SER A 36 8.49 -2.68 -33.07
C SER A 36 7.82 -1.41 -33.58
N SER A 37 7.12 -0.67 -32.72
CA SER A 37 6.54 0.63 -33.07
C SER A 37 7.63 1.69 -33.26
N TRP A 38 8.58 1.74 -32.32
CA TRP A 38 9.65 2.72 -32.26
C TRP A 38 10.58 2.65 -33.48
N ILE A 39 11.08 1.46 -33.84
CA ILE A 39 11.95 1.29 -35.04
C ILE A 39 11.25 1.70 -36.34
N LYS A 40 9.93 1.60 -36.43
CA LYS A 40 9.15 2.00 -37.61
C LYS A 40 8.94 3.51 -37.67
N ALA A 41 8.63 4.12 -36.52
CA ALA A 41 8.35 5.55 -36.43
C ALA A 41 9.62 6.37 -36.70
N ASP A 42 10.74 5.96 -36.13
CA ASP A 42 12.01 6.68 -36.23
C ASP A 42 12.89 6.20 -37.39
N PHE A 43 12.38 5.30 -38.25
CA PHE A 43 13.10 4.70 -39.39
C PHE A 43 14.48 4.12 -39.01
N VAL A 44 14.60 3.58 -37.80
CA VAL A 44 15.84 2.99 -37.31
C VAL A 44 15.99 1.59 -37.86
N GLU A 45 17.09 1.30 -38.56
CA GLU A 45 17.33 -0.03 -39.12
C GLU A 45 17.77 -1.01 -38.01
N PRO A 46 16.96 -2.03 -37.66
CA PRO A 46 17.27 -2.97 -36.58
C PRO A 46 18.12 -4.18 -37.06
N GLY A 47 18.51 -4.19 -38.34
CA GLY A 47 18.99 -5.37 -39.05
C GLY A 47 17.89 -6.43 -39.26
N ILE A 48 18.27 -7.71 -39.35
CA ILE A 48 17.36 -8.86 -39.59
C ILE A 48 16.80 -9.40 -38.26
N ALA A 49 16.40 -8.50 -37.35
CA ALA A 49 15.90 -8.88 -36.04
C ALA A 49 14.53 -9.58 -36.14
N ARG A 50 14.44 -10.78 -35.56
CA ARG A 50 13.26 -11.66 -35.63
C ARG A 50 12.79 -12.06 -34.24
N CYS A 51 11.52 -12.36 -34.14
CA CYS A 51 10.92 -12.94 -32.97
C CYS A 51 11.23 -14.44 -32.91
N ALA A 52 11.77 -14.91 -31.79
CA ALA A 52 11.90 -16.34 -31.50
C ALA A 52 10.59 -16.90 -30.93
N ALA A 53 9.87 -16.10 -30.16
CA ALA A 53 8.64 -16.48 -29.46
C ALA A 53 7.70 -15.26 -29.32
N PRO A 54 6.44 -15.43 -28.88
CA PRO A 54 5.71 -16.70 -28.77
C PRO A 54 5.46 -17.33 -30.14
N SER A 55 4.96 -18.58 -30.18
CA SER A 55 4.70 -19.34 -31.42
C SER A 55 4.02 -18.55 -32.57
N PRO A 56 2.99 -17.71 -32.35
CA PRO A 56 2.37 -16.92 -33.42
C PRO A 56 3.27 -15.82 -33.99
N MET A 57 4.35 -15.48 -33.31
CA MET A 57 5.31 -14.45 -33.70
C MET A 57 6.62 -15.04 -34.24
N THR A 58 6.87 -16.33 -34.06
CA THR A 58 8.13 -16.97 -34.46
C THR A 58 8.52 -16.68 -35.91
N ASN A 59 9.79 -16.35 -36.12
CA ASN A 59 10.42 -15.94 -37.38
C ASN A 59 9.89 -14.66 -38.04
N LYS A 60 8.91 -13.97 -37.44
CA LYS A 60 8.45 -12.67 -37.96
C LYS A 60 9.47 -11.58 -37.66
N LEU A 61 9.60 -10.64 -38.60
CA LEU A 61 10.53 -9.51 -38.47
C LEU A 61 9.95 -8.45 -37.54
N LEU A 62 10.77 -7.91 -36.63
CA LEU A 62 10.35 -6.81 -35.76
C LEU A 62 9.92 -5.57 -36.58
N LEU A 63 10.63 -5.28 -37.68
CA LEU A 63 10.41 -4.10 -38.50
C LEU A 63 9.07 -4.12 -39.27
N THR A 64 8.59 -5.30 -39.67
CA THR A 64 7.40 -5.40 -40.56
C THR A 64 6.18 -6.01 -39.88
N SER A 65 6.33 -6.62 -38.70
CA SER A 65 5.20 -7.24 -37.99
C SER A 65 4.19 -6.19 -37.52
N PRO A 66 2.89 -6.32 -37.80
CA PRO A 66 1.85 -5.45 -37.25
C PRO A 66 1.87 -5.42 -35.72
N ILE A 67 1.66 -4.24 -35.12
CA ILE A 67 1.60 -4.08 -33.65
C ILE A 67 0.48 -4.94 -33.05
N SER A 68 -0.63 -5.14 -33.77
CA SER A 68 -1.75 -5.98 -33.35
C SER A 68 -1.40 -7.45 -33.12
N PHE A 69 -0.25 -7.92 -33.62
CA PHE A 69 0.24 -9.29 -33.41
C PHE A 69 1.06 -9.44 -32.11
N PHE A 70 1.47 -8.34 -31.49
CA PHE A 70 2.18 -8.32 -30.21
C PHE A 70 1.16 -8.40 -29.07
N GLN A 71 0.69 -9.61 -28.79
CA GLN A 71 -0.31 -9.86 -27.76
C GLN A 71 0.33 -10.59 -26.58
N CYS A 72 -0.08 -10.23 -25.37
CA CYS A 72 0.26 -10.99 -24.18
C CYS A 72 -0.68 -12.19 -24.07
N TYR A 73 -0.08 -13.36 -23.99
CA TYR A 73 -0.79 -14.61 -23.71
C TYR A 73 -0.66 -14.88 -22.22
N ASN A 74 -1.78 -15.04 -21.52
CA ASN A 74 -1.78 -15.57 -20.17
C ASN A 74 -1.27 -17.02 -20.25
N LYS A 75 0.02 -17.23 -20.01
CA LYS A 75 0.60 -18.57 -19.98
C LYS A 75 0.35 -19.20 -18.62
N SER A 76 -0.21 -20.41 -18.63
CA SER A 76 -0.21 -21.31 -17.47
C SER A 76 1.21 -21.60 -17.01
N GLU A 77 1.38 -21.75 -15.70
CA GLU A 77 2.55 -22.19 -14.96
C GLU A 77 3.41 -23.23 -15.68
N SER A 78 4.49 -22.81 -16.36
CA SER A 78 5.78 -23.51 -16.44
C SER A 78 6.69 -22.81 -17.46
N ASP A 79 7.26 -21.66 -17.13
CA ASP A 79 8.47 -21.17 -17.78
C ASP A 79 9.09 -20.08 -16.89
N SER A 80 10.26 -20.40 -16.34
CA SER A 80 11.06 -19.69 -15.33
C SER A 80 11.63 -18.33 -15.78
N TYR A 81 10.93 -17.57 -16.62
CA TYR A 81 11.37 -16.27 -17.15
C TYR A 81 10.45 -15.10 -16.77
N GLN A 82 9.42 -15.33 -15.95
CA GLN A 82 8.37 -14.34 -15.64
C GLN A 82 8.46 -13.63 -14.28
N GLU A 83 9.59 -13.65 -13.58
CA GLU A 83 9.75 -12.90 -12.32
C GLU A 83 10.57 -11.60 -12.45
N LYS A 84 10.35 -10.82 -13.52
CA LYS A 84 10.80 -9.41 -13.55
C LYS A 84 9.73 -8.41 -13.99
N CYS A 85 8.49 -8.85 -14.20
CA CYS A 85 7.36 -7.94 -14.37
C CYS A 85 6.93 -7.45 -12.99
N SER A 86 7.35 -6.23 -12.69
CA SER A 86 7.14 -5.49 -11.44
C SER A 86 5.72 -5.61 -10.89
N SER A 87 5.59 -6.18 -9.69
CA SER A 87 4.32 -6.38 -8.98
C SER A 87 3.57 -5.09 -8.62
N CYS A 88 4.14 -3.91 -8.86
CA CYS A 88 3.52 -2.59 -8.66
C CYS A 88 3.04 -1.93 -9.97
N LEU A 89 2.68 -2.70 -11.00
CA LEU A 89 2.20 -2.16 -12.28
C LEU A 89 0.99 -1.23 -12.11
N ASN A 90 0.99 -0.13 -12.86
CA ASN A 90 0.02 0.99 -12.76
C ASN A 90 -1.47 0.60 -12.89
N ASN A 91 -1.80 -0.61 -13.38
CA ASN A 91 -3.18 -1.09 -13.52
C ASN A 91 -3.60 -2.16 -12.52
N THR A 92 -2.69 -2.65 -11.68
CA THR A 92 -2.96 -3.64 -10.63
C THR A 92 -2.09 -3.31 -9.42
N ASN A 93 -2.52 -2.35 -8.59
CA ASN A 93 -1.91 -2.16 -7.29
C ASN A 93 -2.29 -3.36 -6.39
N PRO A 94 -1.34 -4.19 -5.95
CA PRO A 94 -1.64 -5.32 -5.06
C PRO A 94 -2.03 -4.88 -3.64
N CYS A 95 -1.72 -3.64 -3.28
CA CYS A 95 -2.02 -3.09 -1.97
C CYS A 95 -3.47 -2.63 -1.87
N SER A 96 -4.21 -3.22 -0.93
CA SER A 96 -5.58 -2.85 -0.57
C SER A 96 -5.63 -1.53 0.20
N ASN A 97 -6.84 -0.99 0.40
CA ASN A 97 -7.11 0.16 1.26
C ASN A 97 -6.21 1.38 1.00
N ASN A 98 -5.94 1.65 -0.29
CA ASN A 98 -5.13 2.77 -0.75
C ASN A 98 -3.65 2.72 -0.26
N GLY A 99 -3.14 1.50 0.02
CA GLY A 99 -1.72 1.28 0.31
C GLY A 99 -0.83 1.60 -0.90
N THR A 100 0.39 2.06 -0.62
CA THR A 100 1.37 2.40 -1.67
C THR A 100 2.27 1.21 -1.96
N CYS A 101 2.30 0.76 -3.21
CA CYS A 101 3.19 -0.34 -3.62
C CYS A 101 4.60 0.18 -3.90
N ARG A 102 5.61 -0.44 -3.30
CA ARG A 102 7.03 -0.11 -3.49
C ARG A 102 7.81 -1.35 -3.89
N LEU A 103 8.63 -1.21 -4.93
CA LEU A 103 9.53 -2.27 -5.40
C LEU A 103 10.82 -2.28 -4.57
N LEU A 104 11.27 -3.48 -4.21
CA LEU A 104 12.53 -3.73 -3.53
C LEU A 104 13.64 -4.04 -4.56
N PRO A 105 14.93 -3.77 -4.23
CA PRO A 105 16.06 -4.09 -5.11
C PRO A 105 16.16 -5.56 -5.51
N THR A 106 15.55 -6.47 -4.74
CA THR A 106 15.48 -7.91 -4.99
C THR A 106 14.43 -8.31 -6.03
N GLY A 107 13.65 -7.36 -6.57
CA GLY A 107 12.55 -7.63 -7.51
C GLY A 107 11.22 -8.00 -6.84
N LYS A 108 11.17 -8.07 -5.51
CA LYS A 108 9.94 -8.22 -4.73
C LYS A 108 9.26 -6.86 -4.53
N TYR A 109 8.01 -6.86 -4.07
CA TYR A 109 7.30 -5.64 -3.66
C TYR A 109 6.98 -5.67 -2.17
N VAL A 110 6.70 -4.47 -1.64
CA VAL A 110 6.16 -4.27 -0.30
C VAL A 110 5.03 -3.25 -0.39
N CYS A 111 4.00 -3.44 0.42
CA CYS A 111 2.92 -2.48 0.57
C CYS A 111 3.17 -1.58 1.78
N ASP A 112 3.32 -0.28 1.53
CA ASP A 112 3.35 0.74 2.56
C ASP A 112 1.90 1.10 2.94
N CYS A 113 1.44 0.56 4.06
CA CYS A 113 0.06 0.69 4.52
C CYS A 113 -0.23 2.03 5.19
N LEU A 114 -1.47 2.51 5.05
CA LEU A 114 -1.98 3.60 5.88
C LEU A 114 -2.02 3.18 7.37
N PRO A 115 -1.93 4.12 8.34
CA PRO A 115 -1.86 3.80 9.77
C PRO A 115 -2.97 2.89 10.32
N SER A 116 -4.14 2.89 9.68
CA SER A 116 -5.29 2.07 10.05
C SER A 116 -5.23 0.63 9.54
N PHE A 117 -4.24 0.27 8.74
CA PHE A 117 -4.19 -1.01 8.05
C PHE A 117 -2.85 -1.72 8.22
N HIS A 118 -2.89 -3.03 8.17
CA HIS A 118 -1.72 -3.91 8.21
C HIS A 118 -2.01 -5.19 7.39
N GLY A 119 -1.05 -6.11 7.38
CA GLY A 119 -1.08 -7.30 6.53
C GLY A 119 -0.07 -7.17 5.39
N GLU A 120 0.10 -8.24 4.63
CA GLU A 120 1.04 -8.24 3.51
C GLU A 120 0.61 -7.25 2.42
N HIS A 121 -0.70 -7.12 2.22
CA HIS A 121 -1.32 -6.29 1.19
C HIS A 121 -2.22 -5.19 1.79
N CYS A 122 -2.00 -4.79 3.06
CA CYS A 122 -2.82 -3.80 3.76
C CYS A 122 -4.32 -4.16 3.84
N GLU A 123 -4.63 -5.44 3.84
CA GLU A 123 -6.00 -5.97 3.80
C GLU A 123 -6.67 -6.01 5.17
N LYS A 124 -5.90 -5.92 6.26
CA LYS A 124 -6.39 -6.03 7.64
C LYS A 124 -6.47 -4.67 8.30
N LEU A 125 -7.54 -4.41 9.04
CA LEU A 125 -7.66 -3.21 9.86
C LEU A 125 -6.83 -3.40 11.14
N VAL A 126 -6.08 -2.37 11.55
CA VAL A 126 -5.37 -2.37 12.84
C VAL A 126 -6.40 -2.34 13.96
N ASP A 127 -6.44 -3.42 14.74
CA ASP A 127 -7.21 -3.45 15.97
C ASP A 127 -6.46 -2.73 17.09
N THR A 128 -6.73 -1.44 17.20
CA THR A 128 -6.18 -0.61 18.29
C THR A 128 -6.77 -0.91 19.67
N CYS A 129 -7.77 -1.80 19.74
CA CYS A 129 -8.39 -2.24 20.99
C CYS A 129 -7.92 -3.63 21.46
N LEU A 130 -6.99 -4.29 20.75
CA LEU A 130 -6.55 -5.65 21.06
C LEU A 130 -6.13 -5.85 22.53
N ASP A 131 -5.36 -4.90 23.07
CA ASP A 131 -4.91 -4.92 24.48
C ASP A 131 -5.77 -4.07 25.42
N ASN A 132 -6.92 -3.58 24.94
CA ASN A 132 -7.78 -2.58 25.58
C ASN A 132 -6.99 -1.42 26.25
N PRO A 133 -6.68 -0.33 25.51
CA PRO A 133 -5.96 0.82 26.06
C PRO A 133 -6.76 1.65 27.08
N CYS A 134 -8.04 1.35 27.31
CA CYS A 134 -8.90 2.08 28.23
C CYS A 134 -8.72 1.58 29.67
N ARG A 135 -8.34 2.48 30.57
CA ARG A 135 -8.20 2.21 32.01
C ARG A 135 -9.57 2.22 32.71
N GLN A 136 -9.56 1.85 34.00
CA GLN A 136 -10.74 1.86 34.87
C GLN A 136 -11.94 1.12 34.27
N GLN A 137 -11.69 0.01 33.56
CA GLN A 137 -12.72 -0.80 32.89
C GLN A 137 -13.53 -0.05 31.80
N GLY A 138 -12.94 0.98 31.18
CA GLY A 138 -13.54 1.64 30.01
C GLY A 138 -13.70 0.71 28.81
N THR A 139 -14.69 0.99 27.96
CA THR A 139 -14.97 0.22 26.74
C THR A 139 -14.23 0.83 25.55
N CYS A 140 -13.41 0.03 24.85
CA CYS A 140 -12.68 0.48 23.68
C CYS A 140 -13.48 0.29 22.40
N HIS A 141 -13.44 1.29 21.51
CA HIS A 141 -14.01 1.25 20.17
C HIS A 141 -12.97 1.62 19.12
N VAL A 142 -12.79 0.76 18.11
CA VAL A 142 -11.91 1.05 16.97
C VAL A 142 -12.61 2.05 16.03
N LEU A 143 -11.88 3.08 15.62
CA LEU A 143 -12.32 4.10 14.68
C LEU A 143 -11.78 3.83 13.27
N LEU A 144 -12.49 4.30 12.25
CA LEU A 144 -12.17 4.10 10.83
C LEU A 144 -10.78 4.61 10.40
N ASN A 145 -10.18 5.50 11.18
CA ASN A 145 -8.84 6.06 10.92
C ASN A 145 -7.73 5.34 11.70
N GLY A 146 -7.98 4.12 12.19
CA GLY A 146 -6.97 3.34 12.89
C GLY A 146 -6.63 3.89 14.27
N ARG A 147 -7.49 4.74 14.83
CA ARG A 147 -7.42 5.19 16.21
C ARG A 147 -8.46 4.44 17.04
N TYR A 148 -8.34 4.54 18.35
CA TYR A 148 -9.36 4.06 19.27
C TYR A 148 -10.05 5.25 19.95
N GLN A 149 -11.25 4.99 20.46
CA GLN A 149 -11.98 5.83 21.40
C GLN A 149 -12.33 5.00 22.63
N CYS A 150 -12.11 5.57 23.82
CA CYS A 150 -12.55 4.98 25.07
C CYS A 150 -13.88 5.60 25.51
N ASN A 151 -14.86 4.75 25.78
CA ASN A 151 -16.06 5.10 26.51
C ASN A 151 -15.81 4.85 27.99
N CYS A 152 -15.66 5.93 28.75
CA CYS A 152 -15.34 5.88 30.17
C CYS A 152 -16.58 5.57 31.02
N LEU A 153 -16.36 4.86 32.13
CA LEU A 153 -17.36 4.75 33.19
C LEU A 153 -17.62 6.12 33.82
N ALA A 154 -18.80 6.27 34.42
CA ALA A 154 -19.18 7.49 35.12
C ALA A 154 -18.13 7.84 36.19
N GLY A 155 -17.78 9.12 36.30
CA GLY A 155 -16.71 9.61 37.16
C GLY A 155 -15.32 9.63 36.51
N PHE A 156 -15.09 9.01 35.35
CA PHE A 156 -13.79 9.03 34.67
C PHE A 156 -13.79 9.82 33.36
N THR A 157 -12.65 10.44 33.07
CA THR A 157 -12.38 11.20 31.85
C THR A 157 -10.94 11.00 31.37
N GLY A 158 -10.55 11.66 30.28
CA GLY A 158 -9.26 11.49 29.62
C GLY A 158 -9.33 10.55 28.42
N ARG A 159 -8.23 10.46 27.66
CA ARG A 159 -8.19 9.69 26.41
C ARG A 159 -8.28 8.17 26.66
N GLN A 160 -7.77 7.74 27.80
CA GLN A 160 -7.73 6.36 28.26
C GLN A 160 -8.56 6.18 29.54
N CYS A 161 -9.47 7.10 29.90
CA CYS A 161 -10.22 7.06 31.15
C CYS A 161 -9.31 7.05 32.40
N GLU A 162 -8.16 7.72 32.31
CA GLU A 162 -7.11 7.75 33.33
C GLU A 162 -7.33 8.82 34.41
N ILE A 163 -8.27 9.75 34.18
CA ILE A 163 -8.51 10.91 35.05
C ILE A 163 -9.79 10.67 35.84
N ASN A 164 -9.72 10.70 37.17
CA ASN A 164 -10.93 10.82 38.01
C ASN A 164 -11.46 12.24 37.90
N THR A 165 -12.76 12.37 37.62
CA THR A 165 -13.43 13.67 37.49
C THR A 165 -13.53 14.30 38.86
N ASP A 166 -13.16 15.57 38.99
CA ASP A 166 -13.23 16.30 40.26
C ASP A 166 -14.68 16.61 40.60
N ASP A 167 -15.29 15.76 41.42
CA ASP A 167 -16.65 15.91 41.92
C ASP A 167 -16.77 17.06 42.95
N CYS A 168 -15.63 17.60 43.41
CA CYS A 168 -15.53 18.73 44.31
C CYS A 168 -15.38 20.09 43.61
N PHE A 169 -15.33 20.15 42.28
CA PHE A 169 -15.10 21.40 41.53
C PHE A 169 -16.10 22.52 41.89
N SER A 170 -17.39 22.18 42.09
CA SER A 170 -18.42 23.13 42.49
C SER A 170 -18.52 23.35 44.00
N ASN A 171 -17.78 22.56 44.80
CA ASN A 171 -17.81 22.48 46.26
C ASN A 171 -19.24 22.59 46.86
N ASN A 172 -19.99 21.51 46.76
CA ASN A 172 -21.36 21.46 47.27
C ASN A 172 -21.45 21.29 48.80
N CYS A 173 -20.31 21.27 49.50
CA CYS A 173 -20.28 21.13 50.96
C CYS A 173 -20.69 22.43 51.66
N GLN A 174 -21.72 22.34 52.50
CA GLN A 174 -22.21 23.48 53.27
C GLN A 174 -21.38 23.74 54.53
N ASN A 175 -21.58 24.88 55.16
CA ASN A 175 -20.99 25.25 56.46
C ASN A 175 -19.45 25.14 56.49
N ASN A 176 -18.80 25.45 55.36
CA ASN A 176 -17.35 25.39 55.22
C ASN A 176 -16.76 23.97 55.45
N GLY A 177 -17.54 22.93 55.14
CA GLY A 177 -17.06 21.55 55.10
C GLY A 177 -16.00 21.34 54.01
N THR A 178 -15.05 20.43 54.26
CA THR A 178 -14.02 20.09 53.27
C THR A 178 -14.56 19.02 52.33
N CYS A 179 -14.61 19.30 51.04
CA CYS A 179 -15.02 18.32 50.04
C CYS A 179 -13.91 17.28 49.81
N ILE A 180 -14.30 16.01 49.74
CA ILE A 180 -13.45 14.87 49.44
C ILE A 180 -14.00 14.23 48.16
N ASP A 181 -13.19 14.31 47.11
CA ASP A 181 -13.45 13.70 45.81
C ASP A 181 -13.62 12.18 45.92
N LYS A 182 -14.60 11.63 45.20
CA LYS A 182 -14.83 10.17 45.06
C LYS A 182 -14.97 9.85 43.58
N ILE A 183 -15.49 8.66 43.25
CA ILE A 183 -15.71 8.26 41.87
C ILE A 183 -17.18 8.51 41.57
N ASN A 184 -17.46 9.52 40.72
CA ASN A 184 -18.82 9.91 40.36
C ASN A 184 -19.68 10.27 41.59
N ASP A 185 -19.03 10.80 42.63
CA ASP A 185 -19.61 11.13 43.92
C ASP A 185 -18.66 12.04 44.71
N TYR A 186 -19.14 12.65 45.77
CA TYR A 186 -18.30 13.41 46.70
C TYR A 186 -18.75 13.16 48.13
N SER A 187 -17.85 13.37 49.08
CA SER A 187 -18.19 13.33 50.50
C SER A 187 -17.73 14.61 51.19
N CYS A 188 -18.50 15.07 52.17
CA CYS A 188 -18.17 16.27 52.93
C CYS A 188 -17.62 15.90 54.30
N LEU A 189 -16.40 16.37 54.59
CA LEU A 189 -15.87 16.36 55.94
C LEU A 189 -16.41 17.58 56.69
N CYS A 190 -17.40 17.32 57.53
CA CYS A 190 -18.05 18.34 58.36
C CYS A 190 -17.17 18.78 59.53
N LEU A 191 -17.31 20.04 59.94
CA LEU A 191 -16.77 20.51 61.22
C LEU A 191 -17.54 19.85 62.39
N PRO A 192 -16.97 19.78 63.62
CA PRO A 192 -17.51 18.98 64.73
C PRO A 192 -18.96 19.24 65.18
N LEU A 193 -19.59 20.31 64.69
CA LEU A 193 -20.97 20.71 65.03
C LEU A 193 -21.97 20.50 63.87
N PHE A 194 -21.53 19.94 62.75
CA PHE A 194 -22.37 19.69 61.57
C PHE A 194 -22.32 18.20 61.19
N THR A 195 -23.43 17.71 60.63
CA THR A 195 -23.59 16.33 60.15
C THR A 195 -24.22 16.33 58.78
#